data_AF-A0A1U7JBP3-F1
#
_entry.id   AF-A0A1U7JBP3-F1
#
_cell.length_a   1.000
_cell.length_b   1.000
_cell.length_c   1.000
_cell.angle_alpha   90.00
_cell.angle_beta   90.00
_cell.angle_gamma   90.00
#
_symmetry.space_group_name_H-M   'P 1'
#
loop_
_entity.id
_entity.type
_entity.pdbx_description
1 polymer ?
#
loop_
_entity_poly.entity_id
_entity_poly.type
_entity_poly.pdbx_seq_one_letter_code
_entity_poly.pdbx_strand_id
1 'polypeptide(L)'
;MDNQNIHKHLAVLELKPGASLDEIRTSYKELVQIWHPDRFHGNSNLQKRAHQRLQKINESYEILKEYCEGNGYQTPVDDSQDCKQEAESQRSTSNITKKVISILNQVPGMTQAHRRDFNRAVSQFQLCDGSVVKTWKNPVGVDHVFIADEKGNMVFGGFVGWIHSDVFHQAITQVQKDFT
;
A
#
# COMPACT_ATOMS: atom_id res chain seq x y z
N MET A 1 -0.30 24.43 -3.53
CA MET A 1 0.74 23.82 -4.38
C MET A 1 1.09 24.77 -5.52
N ASP A 2 2.38 24.92 -5.83
CA ASP A 2 2.84 25.76 -6.97
C ASP A 2 2.56 25.06 -8.30
N ASN A 3 2.05 25.79 -9.31
CA ASN A 3 1.77 25.25 -10.66
C ASN A 3 3.00 24.58 -11.30
N GLN A 4 4.21 24.98 -10.91
CA GLN A 4 5.46 24.38 -11.39
C GLN A 4 5.66 22.93 -10.91
N ASN A 5 5.09 22.54 -9.77
CA ASN A 5 5.14 21.16 -9.29
C ASN A 5 4.15 20.26 -10.05
N ILE A 6 2.96 20.76 -10.39
CA ILE A 6 1.97 20.01 -11.19
C ILE A 6 2.52 19.66 -12.58
N HIS A 7 3.21 20.60 -13.24
CA HIS A 7 3.83 20.34 -14.55
C HIS A 7 4.89 19.23 -14.49
N LYS A 8 5.64 19.12 -13.39
CA LYS A 8 6.62 18.03 -13.22
C LYS A 8 5.92 16.68 -13.12
N HIS A 9 4.81 16.59 -12.39
CA HIS A 9 4.03 15.35 -12.27
C HIS A 9 3.35 14.96 -13.58
N LEU A 10 2.84 15.94 -14.35
CA LEU A 10 2.32 15.68 -15.70
C LEU A 10 3.41 15.10 -16.61
N ALA A 11 4.64 15.64 -16.55
CA ALA A 11 5.76 15.12 -17.32
C ALA A 11 6.15 13.67 -16.94
N VAL A 12 5.97 13.26 -15.67
CA VAL A 12 6.19 11.87 -15.25
C VAL A 12 5.15 10.92 -15.87
N LEU A 13 3.91 11.40 -16.03
CA LEU A 13 2.85 10.71 -16.77
C LEU A 13 2.93 10.95 -18.28
N GLU A 14 3.98 11.58 -18.79
CA GLU A 14 4.16 11.85 -20.23
C GLU A 14 3.01 12.68 -20.84
N LEU A 15 2.38 13.52 -20.00
CA LEU A 15 1.27 14.40 -20.36
C LEU A 15 1.71 15.86 -20.48
N LYS A 16 0.96 16.61 -21.30
CA LYS A 16 1.16 18.06 -21.46
C LYS A 16 0.44 18.84 -20.36
N PRO A 17 0.91 20.07 -20.03
CA PRO A 17 0.17 21.00 -19.19
C PRO A 17 -1.26 21.20 -19.69
N GLY A 18 -2.25 21.10 -18.80
CA GLY A 18 -3.67 21.23 -19.14
C GLY A 18 -4.38 19.92 -19.49
N ALA A 19 -3.72 18.76 -19.35
CA ALA A 19 -4.37 17.46 -19.49
C ALA A 19 -5.54 17.30 -18.50
N SER A 20 -6.61 16.66 -18.97
CA SER A 20 -7.81 16.33 -18.19
C SER A 20 -7.57 15.16 -17.24
N LEU A 21 -8.45 15.02 -16.22
CA LEU A 21 -8.38 13.89 -15.28
C LEU A 21 -8.53 12.52 -15.99
N ASP A 22 -9.26 12.46 -17.10
CA ASP A 22 -9.40 11.23 -17.88
C ASP A 22 -8.09 10.85 -18.59
N GLU A 23 -7.39 11.82 -19.18
CA GLU A 23 -6.06 11.61 -19.77
C GLU A 23 -5.03 11.18 -18.71
N ILE A 24 -5.09 11.77 -17.52
CA ILE A 24 -4.26 11.39 -16.36
C ILE A 24 -4.51 9.94 -15.97
N ARG A 25 -5.78 9.51 -15.89
CA ARG A 25 -6.17 8.12 -15.58
C ARG A 25 -5.75 7.15 -16.68
N THR A 26 -5.87 7.57 -17.94
CA THR A 26 -5.54 6.73 -19.09
C THR A 26 -4.04 6.50 -19.18
N SER A 27 -3.24 7.57 -19.18
CA SER A 27 -1.77 7.47 -19.17
C SER A 27 -1.26 6.68 -17.96
N TYR A 28 -1.84 6.91 -16.78
CA TYR A 28 -1.51 6.13 -15.59
C TYR A 28 -1.65 4.61 -15.82
N LYS A 29 -2.78 4.16 -16.37
CA LYS A 29 -3.02 2.74 -16.65
C LYS A 29 -2.01 2.18 -17.66
N GLU A 30 -1.73 2.93 -18.73
CA GLU A 30 -0.76 2.53 -19.75
C GLU A 30 0.64 2.39 -19.17
N LEU A 31 1.08 3.38 -18.38
CA LEU A 31 2.39 3.38 -17.74
C LEU A 31 2.51 2.27 -16.69
N VAL A 32 1.45 1.98 -15.92
CA VAL A 32 1.41 0.84 -15.01
C VAL A 32 1.59 -0.47 -15.77
N GLN A 33 0.89 -0.65 -16.90
CA GLN A 33 1.04 -1.84 -17.73
C GLN A 33 2.45 -1.98 -18.31
N ILE A 34 3.06 -0.88 -18.76
CA ILE A 34 4.42 -0.88 -19.32
C ILE A 34 5.44 -1.23 -18.24
N TRP A 35 5.35 -0.58 -17.08
CA TRP A 35 6.33 -0.63 -16.00
C TRP A 35 5.98 -1.63 -14.88
N HIS A 36 5.05 -2.54 -15.12
CA HIS A 36 4.72 -3.60 -14.16
C HIS A 36 5.94 -4.52 -13.96
N PRO A 37 6.43 -4.73 -12.72
CA PRO A 37 7.65 -5.51 -12.48
C PRO A 37 7.53 -6.97 -12.91
N ASP A 38 6.32 -7.53 -12.90
CA ASP A 38 6.04 -8.91 -13.29
C ASP A 38 6.37 -9.17 -14.76
N ARG A 39 6.33 -8.13 -15.60
CA ARG A 39 6.76 -8.22 -17.00
C ARG A 39 8.26 -8.45 -17.17
N PHE A 40 9.04 -8.26 -16.10
CA PHE A 40 10.49 -8.41 -16.10
C PHE A 40 10.95 -9.59 -15.25
N HIS A 41 10.11 -10.63 -15.12
CA HIS A 41 10.45 -11.87 -14.43
C HIS A 41 11.80 -12.43 -14.91
N GLY A 42 12.67 -12.81 -13.98
CA GLY A 42 14.01 -13.33 -14.28
C GLY A 42 15.12 -12.28 -14.46
N ASN A 43 14.82 -10.97 -14.41
CA ASN A 43 15.84 -9.93 -14.40
C ASN A 43 15.63 -8.93 -13.25
N SER A 44 16.24 -9.22 -12.10
CA SER A 44 16.08 -8.44 -10.87
C SER A 44 16.47 -6.95 -11.02
N ASN A 45 17.41 -6.61 -11.91
CA ASN A 45 17.78 -5.22 -12.17
C ASN A 45 16.68 -4.46 -12.93
N LEU A 46 16.07 -5.09 -13.94
CA LEU A 46 14.95 -4.49 -14.68
C LEU A 46 13.70 -4.39 -13.81
N GLN A 47 13.42 -5.40 -12.98
CA GLN A 47 12.34 -5.34 -11.99
C GLN A 47 12.51 -4.18 -11.02
N LYS A 48 13.71 -3.97 -10.48
CA LYS A 48 14.01 -2.84 -9.59
C LYS A 48 13.79 -1.50 -10.30
N ARG A 49 14.24 -1.35 -11.55
CA ARG A 49 14.02 -0.13 -12.35
C ARG A 49 12.54 0.11 -12.65
N ALA A 50 11.82 -0.95 -13.01
CA ALA A 50 10.38 -0.92 -13.25
C ALA A 50 9.62 -0.48 -12.00
N HIS A 51 9.97 -1.05 -10.84
CA HIS A 51 9.42 -0.65 -9.56
C HIS A 51 9.68 0.83 -9.23
N GLN A 52 10.93 1.30 -9.37
CA GLN A 52 11.28 2.70 -9.15
C GLN A 52 10.53 3.66 -10.08
N ARG A 53 10.36 3.28 -11.35
CA ARG A 53 9.62 4.09 -12.32
C ARG A 53 8.14 4.12 -11.97
N LEU A 54 7.57 2.97 -11.60
CA LEU A 54 6.16 2.84 -11.23
C LEU A 54 5.82 3.56 -9.91
N GLN A 55 6.75 3.61 -8.96
CA GLN A 55 6.60 4.43 -7.74
C GLN A 55 6.43 5.92 -8.08
N LYS A 56 7.26 6.46 -8.99
CA LYS A 56 7.17 7.85 -9.43
C LYS A 56 5.86 8.14 -10.17
N ILE A 57 5.39 7.17 -10.97
CA ILE A 57 4.10 7.23 -11.68
C ILE A 57 2.94 7.30 -10.68
N ASN A 58 2.93 6.44 -9.65
CA ASN A 58 1.91 6.44 -8.61
C ASN A 58 1.89 7.76 -7.83
N GLU A 59 3.04 8.22 -7.34
CA GLU A 59 3.18 9.49 -6.61
C GLU A 59 2.64 10.67 -7.45
N SER A 60 3.02 10.71 -8.73
CA SER A 60 2.56 11.77 -9.63
C SER A 60 1.06 11.69 -9.89
N TYR A 61 0.51 10.49 -10.05
CA TYR A 61 -0.93 10.30 -10.23
C TYR A 61 -1.74 10.74 -9.01
N GLU A 62 -1.30 10.42 -7.79
CA GLU A 62 -2.00 10.84 -6.56
C GLU A 62 -2.07 12.36 -6.43
N ILE A 63 -0.93 13.04 -6.61
CA ILE A 63 -0.84 14.50 -6.55
C ILE A 63 -1.72 15.16 -7.63
N LEU A 64 -1.69 14.61 -8.85
CA LEU A 64 -2.47 15.14 -9.96
C LEU A 64 -3.97 14.92 -9.79
N LYS A 65 -4.34 13.75 -9.27
CA LYS A 65 -5.73 13.43 -8.96
C LYS A 65 -6.28 14.40 -7.93
N GLU A 66 -5.56 14.63 -6.83
CA GLU A 66 -5.93 15.60 -5.79
C GLU A 66 -6.03 17.02 -6.35
N TYR A 67 -5.07 17.45 -7.19
CA TYR A 67 -5.09 18.76 -7.85
C TYR A 67 -6.31 18.95 -8.77
N CYS A 68 -6.66 17.93 -9.55
CA CYS A 68 -7.83 17.98 -10.45
C CYS A 68 -9.15 17.91 -9.67
N GLU A 69 -9.21 17.15 -8.58
CA GLU A 69 -10.42 16.99 -7.75
C GLU A 69 -10.64 18.22 -6.83
N GLY A 70 -9.57 18.91 -6.42
CA GLY A 70 -9.63 20.12 -5.59
C GLY A 70 -10.13 21.41 -6.27
N ASN A 71 -10.28 21.43 -7.61
CA ASN A 71 -10.72 22.61 -8.39
C ASN A 71 -12.22 22.63 -8.74
N GLY A 72 -13.03 21.81 -8.08
CA GLY A 72 -14.50 21.89 -8.12
C GLY A 72 -15.15 20.65 -8.70
N TYR A 73 -15.41 19.66 -7.84
CA TYR A 73 -16.75 19.13 -7.55
C TYR A 73 -16.61 18.21 -6.34
N GLN A 74 -17.43 18.45 -5.31
CA GLN A 74 -17.54 17.57 -4.16
C GLN A 74 -18.06 16.19 -4.62
N THR A 75 -17.15 15.24 -4.77
CA THR A 75 -17.47 13.84 -4.51
C THR A 75 -17.33 13.61 -2.99
N PRO A 76 -18.27 12.93 -2.33
CA PRO A 76 -18.10 12.51 -0.95
C PRO A 76 -17.05 11.39 -0.95
N VAL A 77 -15.79 11.77 -0.90
CA VAL A 77 -14.64 10.89 -0.67
C VAL A 77 -14.00 11.33 0.62
N ASP A 78 -14.47 10.67 1.69
CA ASP A 78 -13.72 10.24 2.86
C ASP A 78 -12.47 11.08 3.16
N ASP A 79 -12.75 12.30 3.60
CA ASP A 79 -11.76 13.27 4.00
C ASP A 79 -11.09 12.80 5.30
N SER A 80 -9.80 12.60 5.19
CA SER A 80 -8.93 12.35 6.31
C SER A 80 -8.10 13.59 6.57
N GLN A 81 -8.20 14.14 7.76
CA GLN A 81 -7.19 14.95 8.44
C GLN A 81 -7.32 14.64 9.93
N ASP A 82 -6.30 14.46 10.76
CA ASP A 82 -4.86 14.54 10.68
C ASP A 82 -4.34 13.83 11.97
N CYS A 83 -3.02 13.71 12.10
CA CYS A 83 -2.22 13.78 13.34
C CYS A 83 -1.28 12.59 13.54
N LYS A 84 0.01 12.92 13.37
CA LYS A 84 1.17 12.48 14.15
C LYS A 84 0.80 11.69 15.41
N GLN A 85 1.36 10.49 15.57
CA GLN A 85 1.73 9.93 16.88
C GLN A 85 2.62 8.71 16.70
N GLU A 86 3.93 8.95 16.80
CA GLU A 86 4.76 8.01 17.55
C GLU A 86 4.34 8.07 19.02
N ALA A 87 4.37 6.89 19.64
CA ALA A 87 4.44 6.62 21.07
C ALA A 87 3.16 6.76 21.93
N GLU A 88 2.84 5.62 22.55
CA GLU A 88 2.18 5.47 23.87
C GLU A 88 0.65 5.51 23.94
N SER A 89 0.03 4.36 23.65
CA SER A 89 -1.07 3.88 24.50
C SER A 89 -1.04 2.36 24.61
N GLN A 90 -0.79 1.90 25.83
CA GLN A 90 -0.73 0.51 26.24
C GLN A 90 -2.09 -0.18 26.02
N ARG A 91 -2.33 -0.75 24.84
CA ARG A 91 -3.29 -1.85 24.69
C ARG A 91 -2.56 -3.13 25.04
N SER A 92 -3.14 -3.92 25.94
CA SER A 92 -2.73 -5.28 26.27
C SER A 92 -2.86 -6.18 25.04
N THR A 93 -1.98 -6.02 24.05
CA THR A 93 -1.91 -6.93 22.91
C THR A 93 -1.37 -8.27 23.41
N SER A 94 -2.04 -9.34 22.99
CA SER A 94 -1.66 -10.69 23.34
C SER A 94 -0.21 -11.00 22.96
N ASN A 95 0.44 -11.87 23.74
CA ASN A 95 1.80 -12.33 23.47
C ASN A 95 1.93 -13.02 22.10
N ILE A 96 0.85 -13.65 21.61
CA ILE A 96 0.81 -14.27 20.27
C ILE A 96 0.84 -13.17 19.20
N THR A 97 -0.08 -12.21 19.28
CA THR A 97 -0.10 -11.04 18.37
C THR A 97 1.25 -10.32 18.31
N LYS A 98 1.93 -10.10 19.46
CA LYS A 98 3.27 -9.49 19.49
C LYS A 98 4.33 -10.31 18.75
N LYS A 99 4.30 -11.65 18.87
CA LYS A 99 5.21 -12.55 18.14
C LYS A 99 4.96 -12.48 16.64
N VAL A 100 3.71 -12.49 16.21
CA VAL A 100 3.35 -12.37 14.79
C VAL A 100 3.84 -11.05 14.23
N ILE A 101 3.61 -9.93 14.92
CA ILE A 101 4.12 -8.61 14.53
C ILE A 101 5.65 -8.62 14.40
N SER A 102 6.34 -9.28 15.33
CA SER A 102 7.80 -9.41 15.28
C SER A 102 8.29 -10.20 14.07
N ILE A 103 7.58 -11.26 13.65
CA ILE A 103 7.88 -12.03 12.44
C ILE A 103 7.66 -11.16 11.19
N LEU A 104 6.53 -10.45 11.13
CA LEU A 104 6.20 -9.58 10.00
C LEU A 104 7.19 -8.42 9.85
N ASN A 105 7.61 -7.80 10.96
CA ASN A 105 8.62 -6.72 10.94
C ASN A 105 10.02 -7.19 10.51
N GLN A 106 10.30 -8.50 10.58
CA GLN A 106 11.55 -9.07 10.08
C GLN A 106 11.52 -9.35 8.57
N VAL A 107 10.37 -9.24 7.91
CA VAL A 107 10.26 -9.41 6.46
C VAL A 107 10.98 -8.23 5.77
N PRO A 108 11.98 -8.50 4.92
CA PRO A 108 12.67 -7.45 4.16
C PRO A 108 11.67 -6.58 3.40
N GLY A 109 11.79 -5.25 3.54
CA GLY A 109 10.92 -4.27 2.89
C GLY A 109 9.49 -4.20 3.42
N MET A 110 9.24 -4.69 4.63
CA MET A 110 8.01 -4.37 5.39
C MET A 110 7.98 -2.86 5.70
N THR A 111 6.95 -2.19 5.19
CA THR A 111 6.67 -0.76 5.45
C THR A 111 5.32 -0.65 6.16
N GLN A 112 5.18 0.29 7.09
CA GLN A 112 3.91 0.48 7.80
C GLN A 112 2.80 0.92 6.84
N ALA A 113 1.66 0.24 6.90
CA ALA A 113 0.48 0.54 6.07
C ALA A 113 -0.49 1.46 6.80
N HIS A 114 -1.28 2.22 6.04
CA HIS A 114 -2.31 3.07 6.62
C HIS A 114 -3.53 2.26 7.05
N ARG A 115 -4.18 2.69 8.14
CA ARG A 115 -5.44 2.09 8.62
C ARG A 115 -6.57 2.10 7.59
N ARG A 116 -6.55 2.99 6.59
CA ARG A 116 -7.59 3.02 5.54
C ARG A 116 -7.58 1.74 4.71
N ASP A 117 -6.42 1.14 4.53
CA ASP A 117 -6.23 -0.10 3.79
C ASP A 117 -6.77 -1.32 4.56
N PHE A 118 -6.84 -1.23 5.90
CA PHE A 118 -7.41 -2.27 6.76
C PHE A 118 -8.86 -2.61 6.42
N ASN A 119 -9.67 -1.59 6.10
CA ASN A 119 -11.09 -1.78 5.77
C ASN A 119 -11.29 -2.53 4.44
N ARG A 120 -10.28 -2.52 3.57
CA ARG A 120 -10.28 -3.24 2.29
C ARG A 120 -9.74 -4.66 2.42
N ALA A 121 -9.12 -4.98 3.56
CA ALA A 121 -8.46 -6.26 3.76
C ALA A 121 -9.45 -7.37 4.11
N VAL A 122 -9.23 -8.51 3.46
CA VAL A 122 -10.02 -9.73 3.63
C VAL A 122 -9.38 -10.58 4.72
N SER A 123 -10.20 -11.11 5.63
CA SER A 123 -9.73 -12.04 6.66
C SER A 123 -9.22 -13.32 6.04
N GLN A 124 -7.96 -13.64 6.30
CA GLN A 124 -7.32 -14.85 5.79
C GLN A 124 -7.43 -16.01 6.79
N PHE A 125 -7.12 -15.76 8.07
CA PHE A 125 -7.25 -16.75 9.16
C PHE A 125 -7.27 -16.07 10.53
N GLN A 126 -7.68 -16.83 11.54
CA GLN A 126 -7.69 -16.42 12.94
C GLN A 126 -6.52 -17.07 13.69
N LEU A 127 -5.90 -16.31 14.58
CA LEU A 127 -4.83 -16.75 15.48
C LEU A 127 -5.42 -17.36 16.75
N CYS A 128 -4.65 -18.16 17.48
CA CYS A 128 -5.07 -18.80 18.73
C CYS A 128 -5.53 -17.84 19.83
N ASP A 129 -5.14 -16.57 19.79
CA ASP A 129 -5.57 -15.53 20.73
C ASP A 129 -6.85 -14.80 20.31
N GLY A 130 -7.50 -15.23 19.23
CA GLY A 130 -8.71 -14.62 18.70
C GLY A 130 -8.45 -13.47 17.72
N SER A 131 -7.21 -13.00 17.60
CA SER A 131 -6.81 -11.99 16.60
C SER A 131 -6.93 -12.53 15.18
N VAL A 132 -7.22 -11.67 14.21
CA VAL A 132 -7.44 -12.05 12.80
C VAL A 132 -6.36 -11.45 11.93
N VAL A 133 -5.71 -12.30 11.13
CA VAL A 133 -4.79 -11.84 10.08
C VAL A 133 -5.61 -11.58 8.82
N LYS A 134 -5.47 -10.38 8.28
CA LYS A 134 -6.12 -9.93 7.05
C LYS A 134 -5.06 -9.61 6.00
N THR A 135 -5.38 -9.87 4.75
CA THR A 135 -4.53 -9.47 3.62
C THR A 135 -5.31 -8.65 2.61
N TRP A 136 -4.61 -7.75 1.94
CA TRP A 136 -5.17 -6.94 0.87
C TRP A 136 -4.15 -6.80 -0.24
N LYS A 137 -4.59 -6.95 -1.48
CA LYS A 137 -3.81 -6.59 -2.65
C LYS A 137 -4.41 -5.33 -3.23
N ASN A 138 -3.65 -4.24 -3.22
CA ASN A 138 -4.14 -3.00 -3.78
C ASN A 138 -4.28 -3.10 -5.32
N PRO A 139 -4.94 -2.14 -5.99
CA PRO A 139 -5.16 -2.20 -7.44
C PRO A 139 -3.87 -2.27 -8.29
N VAL A 140 -2.73 -1.92 -7.71
CA VAL A 140 -1.42 -2.02 -8.35
C VAL A 140 -0.66 -3.31 -7.97
N GLY A 141 -1.28 -4.22 -7.22
CA GLY A 141 -0.73 -5.55 -6.93
C GLY A 141 0.23 -5.62 -5.73
N VAL A 142 0.35 -4.57 -4.93
CA VAL A 142 1.19 -4.53 -3.71
C VAL A 142 0.46 -5.25 -2.58
N ASP A 143 1.15 -6.20 -1.96
CA ASP A 143 0.62 -7.01 -0.87
C ASP A 143 0.67 -6.23 0.46
N HIS A 144 -0.48 -6.20 1.14
CA HIS A 144 -0.65 -5.64 2.47
C HIS A 144 -1.10 -6.72 3.43
N VAL A 145 -0.63 -6.63 4.67
CA VAL A 145 -1.05 -7.44 5.81
C VAL A 145 -1.57 -6.52 6.91
N PHE A 146 -2.62 -6.97 7.57
CA PHE A 146 -3.09 -6.34 8.79
C PHE A 146 -3.41 -7.39 9.85
N ILE A 147 -3.33 -6.98 11.10
CA ILE A 147 -3.76 -7.79 12.24
C ILE A 147 -4.87 -7.02 12.95
N ALA A 148 -6.01 -7.67 13.12
CA ALA A 148 -7.13 -7.20 13.91
C ALA A 148 -7.14 -7.94 15.26
N ASP A 149 -7.45 -7.23 16.34
CA ASP A 149 -7.76 -7.84 17.63
C ASP A 149 -9.13 -8.56 17.59
N GLU A 150 -9.48 -9.33 18.62
CA GLU A 150 -10.77 -10.01 18.78
C GLU A 150 -11.96 -9.03 18.65
N LYS A 151 -11.74 -7.76 19.03
CA LYS A 151 -12.73 -6.67 18.95
C LYS A 151 -12.82 -6.03 17.56
N GLY A 152 -12.09 -6.55 16.58
CA GLY A 152 -12.03 -6.02 15.20
C GLY A 152 -11.20 -4.74 15.04
N ASN A 153 -10.45 -4.32 16.06
CA ASN A 153 -9.58 -3.14 15.98
C ASN A 153 -8.23 -3.49 15.34
N MET A 154 -7.75 -2.68 14.40
CA MET A 154 -6.43 -2.86 13.82
C MET A 154 -5.34 -2.68 14.89
N VAL A 155 -4.49 -3.70 15.05
CA VAL A 155 -3.32 -3.70 15.92
C VAL A 155 -2.04 -3.43 15.12
N PHE A 156 -1.97 -3.98 13.92
CA PHE A 156 -0.81 -3.85 13.03
C PHE A 156 -1.27 -3.74 11.58
N GLY A 157 -0.51 -2.98 10.79
CA GLY A 157 -0.70 -2.83 9.35
C GLY A 157 0.66 -2.65 8.68
N GLY A 158 0.93 -3.44 7.66
CA GLY A 158 2.16 -3.35 6.88
C GLY A 158 1.94 -3.74 5.43
N PHE A 159 2.84 -3.33 4.56
CA PHE A 159 2.86 -3.74 3.17
C PHE A 159 4.28 -4.04 2.73
N VAL A 160 4.39 -4.89 1.73
CA VAL A 160 5.67 -5.23 1.10
C VAL A 160 5.64 -4.87 -0.38
N GLY A 161 6.74 -4.29 -0.86
CA GLY A 161 6.93 -4.09 -2.29
C GLY A 161 7.00 -5.41 -3.05
N TRP A 162 6.72 -5.39 -4.35
CA TRP A 162 6.67 -6.58 -5.20
C TRP A 162 7.90 -7.48 -5.14
N ILE A 163 9.10 -6.90 -4.96
CA ILE A 163 10.36 -7.67 -4.87
C ILE A 163 10.43 -8.59 -3.64
N HIS A 164 9.57 -8.37 -2.65
CA HIS A 164 9.50 -9.16 -1.43
C HIS A 164 8.16 -9.89 -1.28
N SER A 165 7.34 -9.93 -2.35
CA SER A 165 6.03 -10.60 -2.34
C SER A 165 6.19 -12.08 -1.97
N ASP A 166 7.13 -12.79 -2.58
CA ASP A 166 7.36 -14.21 -2.29
C ASP A 166 7.74 -14.45 -0.82
N VAL A 167 8.67 -13.64 -0.28
CA VAL A 167 9.12 -13.74 1.11
C VAL A 167 7.98 -13.40 2.08
N PHE A 168 7.13 -12.45 1.72
CA PHE A 168 5.94 -12.10 2.48
C PHE A 168 4.91 -13.24 2.50
N HIS A 169 4.59 -13.84 1.35
CA HIS A 169 3.65 -14.98 1.30
C HIS A 169 4.17 -16.17 2.10
N GLN A 170 5.49 -16.41 2.09
CA GLN A 170 6.13 -17.40 2.95
C GLN A 170 5.97 -17.06 4.44
N ALA A 171 6.20 -15.80 4.84
CA ALA A 171 6.03 -15.37 6.22
C ALA A 171 4.57 -15.51 6.71
N ILE A 172 3.59 -15.16 5.88
CA ILE A 172 2.16 -15.34 6.19
C ILE A 172 1.83 -16.83 6.36
N THR A 173 2.32 -17.68 5.46
CA THR A 173 2.13 -19.14 5.54
C THR A 173 2.76 -19.71 6.82
N GLN A 174 3.94 -19.23 7.20
CA GLN A 174 4.60 -19.62 8.44
C GLN A 174 3.80 -19.20 9.68
N VAL A 175 3.31 -17.96 9.70
CA VAL A 175 2.46 -17.45 10.79
C VAL A 175 1.20 -18.30 10.93
N GLN A 176 0.54 -18.64 9.83
CA GLN A 176 -0.64 -19.50 9.85
C GLN A 176 -0.32 -20.89 10.43
N LYS A 177 0.83 -21.45 10.09
CA LYS A 177 1.23 -22.78 10.57
C LYS A 177 1.58 -22.82 12.06
N ASP A 178 2.18 -21.75 12.56
CA ASP A 178 2.72 -21.70 13.94
C ASP A 178 1.71 -21.19 14.98
N PHE A 179 0.67 -20.46 14.56
CA PHE A 179 -0.22 -19.72 15.45
C PHE A 179 -1.73 -19.92 15.18
N THR A 180 -2.11 -20.86 14.32
CA THR A 180 -3.49 -21.35 14.14
C THR A 180 -3.56 -22.83 14.47
#